data_AF-A0A5A9G323-F1
#
_entry.id   AF-A0A5A9G323-F1
#
_cell.length_a   1.000
_cell.length_b   1.000
_cell.length_c   1.000
_cell.angle_alpha   90.00
_cell.angle_beta   90.00
_cell.angle_gamma   90.00
#
_symmetry.space_group_name_H-M   'P 1'
#
loop_
_entity.id
_entity.type
_entity.pdbx_description
1 polymer ?
#
loop_
_entity_poly.entity_id
_entity_poly.type
_entity_poly.pdbx_seq_one_letter_code
_entity_poly.pdbx_strand_id
1 'polypeptide(L)'
;MSATVVTQRSMRFHRLIWLMPAAFAPHIAEEYGTGFPDWVTQTLGGAMTAGAFLTNNALFMVILLSLTALATWRPSRVTAFVLLSWASGNLFWNAVFHLVTTALYGRYSPGLMTAVLLYLPVSLLVARAALRERVLPLGAFAGATCIGGVLMLLVIEVGLFGMVN
;
A
#
# COMPACT_ATOMS: atom_id res chain seq x y z
N MET A 1 23.16 -2.52 41.05
CA MET A 1 23.17 -2.30 39.59
C MET A 1 22.48 -3.48 38.95
N SER A 2 21.23 -3.32 38.50
CA SER A 2 20.52 -4.41 37.82
C SER A 2 19.75 -3.86 36.63
N ALA A 3 20.06 -4.45 35.48
CA ALA A 3 19.61 -4.25 34.12
C ALA A 3 18.47 -3.25 33.90
N THR A 4 18.84 -2.13 33.27
CA THR A 4 17.96 -1.30 32.45
C THR A 4 17.24 -2.20 31.44
N VAL A 5 16.05 -2.68 31.80
CA VAL A 5 15.05 -3.13 30.83
C VAL A 5 14.56 -1.87 30.13
N VAL A 6 15.42 -1.29 29.28
CA VAL A 6 14.96 -0.40 28.23
C VAL A 6 14.12 -1.30 27.36
N THR A 7 12.81 -1.21 27.50
CA THR A 7 11.82 -1.67 26.53
C THR A 7 12.43 -1.49 25.15
N GLN A 8 12.79 -2.58 24.47
CA GLN A 8 13.11 -2.50 23.06
C GLN A 8 11.85 -2.01 22.37
N ARG A 9 11.77 -0.68 22.20
CA ARG A 9 10.87 -0.01 21.27
C ARG A 9 10.94 -0.81 19.98
N SER A 10 9.83 -0.99 19.26
CA SER A 10 9.75 -1.76 18.01
C SER A 10 10.55 -1.09 16.88
N MET A 11 11.87 -1.02 17.05
CA MET A 11 12.81 -0.23 16.25
C MET A 11 12.86 -0.77 14.83
N ARG A 12 12.64 -2.07 14.65
CA ARG A 12 12.65 -2.70 13.34
C ARG A 12 11.35 -2.41 12.59
N PHE A 13 10.18 -2.53 13.21
CA PHE A 13 8.92 -2.10 12.57
C PHE A 13 9.00 -0.63 12.09
N HIS A 14 9.35 0.31 12.99
CA HIS A 14 9.37 1.73 12.64
C HIS A 14 10.42 2.13 11.61
N ARG A 15 11.49 1.34 11.44
CA ARG A 15 12.43 1.51 10.34
C ARG A 15 11.89 0.92 9.03
N LEU A 16 11.28 -0.25 9.08
CA LEU A 16 10.77 -0.94 7.90
C LEU A 16 9.58 -0.24 7.25
N ILE A 17 8.74 0.47 8.02
CA ILE A 17 7.58 1.18 7.43
C ILE A 17 7.98 2.25 6.42
N TRP A 18 9.20 2.80 6.48
CA TRP A 18 9.72 3.73 5.48
C TRP A 18 10.00 3.08 4.12
N LEU A 19 10.09 1.75 4.05
CA LEU A 19 10.14 1.03 2.78
C LEU A 19 8.82 1.13 2.01
N MET A 20 7.68 1.41 2.68
CA MET A 20 6.39 1.53 2.01
C MET A 20 6.35 2.71 1.02
N PRO A 21 6.57 3.98 1.43
CA PRO A 21 6.62 5.09 0.48
C PRO A 21 7.78 4.95 -0.51
N ALA A 22 8.91 4.38 -0.08
CA ALA A 22 10.04 4.12 -0.97
C ALA A 22 9.71 3.09 -2.08
N ALA A 23 8.84 2.12 -1.82
CA ALA A 23 8.33 1.18 -2.81
C ALA A 23 7.20 1.77 -3.66
N PHE A 24 6.37 2.65 -3.09
CA PHE A 24 5.27 3.33 -3.80
C PHE A 24 5.80 4.22 -4.93
N ALA A 25 6.91 4.94 -4.72
CA ALA A 25 7.49 5.83 -5.72
C ALA A 25 7.88 5.15 -7.06
N PRO A 26 8.70 4.07 -7.09
CA PRO A 26 9.03 3.38 -8.33
C PRO A 26 7.81 2.69 -8.97
N HIS A 27 6.80 2.32 -8.18
CA HIS A 27 5.57 1.75 -8.73
C HIS A 27 4.78 2.76 -9.55
N ILE A 28 4.60 3.99 -9.04
CA ILE A 28 3.98 5.08 -9.82
C ILE A 28 4.74 5.30 -11.13
N ALA A 29 6.09 5.26 -11.08
CA ALA A 29 6.92 5.44 -12.26
C ALA A 29 6.73 4.31 -13.28
N GLU A 30 6.64 3.06 -12.84
CA GLU A 30 6.35 1.91 -13.71
C GLU A 30 4.94 2.03 -14.31
N GLU A 31 3.91 2.23 -13.49
CA GLU A 31 2.53 2.37 -13.95
C GLU A 31 2.41 3.47 -15.00
N TYR A 32 2.98 4.65 -14.74
CA TYR A 32 2.98 5.76 -15.70
C TYR A 32 3.76 5.42 -16.97
N GLY A 33 5.00 4.92 -16.82
CA GLY A 33 5.89 4.62 -17.94
C GLY A 33 5.42 3.46 -18.81
N THR A 34 4.59 2.57 -18.27
CA THR A 34 4.02 1.42 -19.00
C THR A 34 2.54 1.60 -19.35
N GLY A 35 1.99 2.80 -19.16
CA GLY A 35 0.69 3.19 -19.72
C GLY A 35 -0.52 2.75 -18.90
N PHE A 36 -0.44 2.72 -17.58
CA PHE A 36 -1.57 2.35 -16.70
C PHE A 36 -2.87 3.14 -17.00
N PRO A 37 -2.87 4.47 -17.22
CA PRO A 37 -4.10 5.20 -17.52
C PRO A 37 -4.81 4.70 -18.79
N ASP A 38 -4.04 4.48 -19.86
CA ASP A 38 -4.55 3.95 -21.12
C ASP A 38 -5.00 2.50 -20.97
N TRP A 39 -4.23 1.70 -20.22
CA TRP A 39 -4.58 0.33 -19.92
C TRP A 39 -5.90 0.22 -19.14
N VAL A 40 -6.16 1.09 -18.16
CA VAL A 40 -7.45 1.13 -17.44
C VAL A 40 -8.60 1.33 -18.44
N THR A 41 -8.45 2.29 -19.35
CA THR A 41 -9.49 2.62 -20.33
C THR A 41 -9.70 1.50 -21.35
N GLN A 42 -8.62 0.92 -21.88
CA GLN A 42 -8.67 -0.09 -22.94
C GLN A 42 -8.88 -1.52 -22.45
N THR A 43 -8.62 -1.79 -21.17
CA THR A 43 -8.65 -3.15 -20.59
C THR A 43 -9.76 -3.35 -19.60
N LEU A 44 -9.88 -2.41 -18.66
CA LEU A 44 -10.85 -2.53 -17.59
C LEU A 44 -12.20 -1.91 -17.98
N GLY A 45 -12.24 -1.09 -19.04
CA GLY A 45 -13.42 -0.32 -19.42
C GLY A 45 -13.70 0.84 -18.45
N GLY A 46 -12.69 1.23 -17.66
CA GLY A 46 -12.75 2.42 -16.82
C GLY A 46 -12.47 3.69 -17.60
N ALA A 47 -12.32 4.80 -16.89
CA ALA A 47 -11.89 6.07 -17.47
C ALA A 47 -10.78 6.65 -16.61
N MET A 48 -9.59 6.85 -17.19
CA MET A 48 -8.48 7.45 -16.47
C MET A 48 -7.62 8.33 -17.38
N THR A 49 -7.53 9.61 -17.05
CA THR A 49 -6.56 10.50 -17.68
C THR A 49 -5.21 10.43 -16.97
N ALA A 50 -4.13 10.73 -17.70
CA ALA A 50 -2.79 10.84 -17.10
C ALA A 50 -2.76 11.88 -15.95
N GLY A 51 -3.47 13.00 -16.09
CA GLY A 51 -3.56 14.02 -15.04
C GLY A 51 -4.28 13.54 -13.77
N ALA A 52 -5.39 12.80 -13.92
CA ALA A 52 -6.09 12.19 -12.80
C ALA A 52 -5.23 11.12 -12.11
N PHE A 53 -4.55 10.28 -12.88
CA PHE A 53 -3.60 9.28 -12.37
C PHE A 53 -2.51 9.91 -11.50
N LEU A 54 -1.83 10.95 -12.01
CA LEU A 54 -0.75 11.63 -11.28
C LEU A 54 -1.27 12.34 -10.03
N THR A 55 -2.44 12.98 -10.12
CA THR A 55 -3.06 13.67 -8.98
C THR A 55 -3.43 12.68 -7.87
N ASN A 56 -4.09 11.57 -8.21
CA ASN A 56 -4.47 10.53 -7.25
C ASN A 56 -3.25 9.92 -6.58
N ASN A 57 -2.22 9.57 -7.36
CA ASN A 57 -0.99 8.98 -6.81
C ASN A 57 -0.18 9.97 -5.96
N ALA A 58 -0.16 11.26 -6.31
CA ALA A 58 0.44 12.28 -5.46
C ALA A 58 -0.29 12.39 -4.11
N LEU A 59 -1.63 12.39 -4.11
CA LEU A 59 -2.42 12.38 -2.88
C LEU A 59 -2.17 11.11 -2.05
N PHE A 60 -2.13 9.94 -2.68
CA PHE A 60 -1.84 8.69 -1.99
C PHE A 60 -0.43 8.67 -1.37
N MET A 61 0.56 9.22 -2.07
CA MET A 61 1.92 9.36 -1.55
C MET A 61 1.95 10.29 -0.34
N VAL A 62 1.27 11.45 -0.39
CA VAL A 62 1.18 12.38 0.73
C VAL A 62 0.53 11.72 1.95
N ILE A 63 -0.57 10.98 1.76
CA ILE A 63 -1.23 10.26 2.84
C ILE A 63 -0.30 9.19 3.42
N LEU A 64 0.34 8.37 2.58
CA LEU A 64 1.24 7.31 3.03
C LEU A 64 2.44 7.88 3.81
N LEU A 65 3.08 8.94 3.30
CA LEU A 65 4.18 9.62 4.00
C LEU A 65 3.73 10.21 5.33
N SER A 66 2.56 10.86 5.36
CA SER A 66 2.01 11.46 6.57
C SER A 66 1.72 10.41 7.64
N LEU A 67 1.09 9.29 7.27
CA LEU A 67 0.81 8.19 8.19
C LEU A 67 2.10 7.47 8.65
N THR A 68 3.08 7.31 7.75
CA THR A 68 4.39 6.74 8.07
C THR A 68 5.15 7.62 9.07
N ALA A 69 5.19 8.93 8.83
CA ALA A 69 5.79 9.89 9.73
C ALA A 69 5.07 9.93 11.10
N LEU A 70 3.73 9.93 11.09
CA LEU A 70 2.93 9.89 12.31
C LEU A 70 3.18 8.62 13.13
N ALA A 71 3.21 7.44 12.51
CA ALA A 71 3.54 6.19 13.19
C ALA A 71 4.98 6.18 13.72
N THR A 72 5.92 6.82 13.01
CA THR A 72 7.32 6.93 13.44
C THR A 72 7.49 7.87 14.64
N TRP A 73 6.91 9.06 14.59
CA TRP A 73 7.14 10.11 15.59
C TRP A 73 6.18 10.05 16.77
N ARG A 74 4.97 9.51 16.57
CA ARG A 74 3.93 9.33 17.60
C ARG A 74 3.52 7.85 17.66
N PRO A 75 4.44 6.94 18.04
CA PRO A 75 4.19 5.51 17.99
C PRO A 75 3.11 5.10 18.99
N SER A 76 2.05 4.48 18.49
CA SER A 76 0.94 3.93 19.26
C SER A 76 0.25 2.81 18.48
N ARG A 77 -0.58 2.01 19.15
CA ARG A 77 -1.40 1.01 18.45
C ARG A 77 -2.34 1.64 17.42
N VAL A 78 -2.88 2.82 17.72
CA VAL A 78 -3.79 3.54 16.82
C VAL A 78 -3.04 4.00 15.57
N THR A 79 -1.89 4.66 15.72
CA THR A 79 -1.11 5.14 14.57
C THR A 79 -0.58 4.00 13.71
N ALA A 80 -0.18 2.88 14.33
CA ALA A 80 0.17 1.67 13.58
C ALA A 80 -1.03 1.05 12.86
N PHE A 81 -2.20 0.97 13.51
CA PHE A 81 -3.43 0.44 12.91
C PHE A 81 -3.88 1.25 11.70
N VAL A 82 -3.91 2.58 11.82
CA VAL A 82 -4.30 3.47 10.71
C VAL A 82 -3.31 3.36 9.55
N LEU A 83 -2.00 3.41 9.83
CA LEU A 83 -0.98 3.22 8.80
C LEU A 83 -1.12 1.86 8.10
N LEU A 84 -1.24 0.77 8.86
CA LEU A 84 -1.34 -0.57 8.28
C LEU A 84 -2.65 -0.79 7.52
N SER A 85 -3.74 -0.11 7.90
CA SER A 85 -4.99 -0.13 7.15
C SER A 85 -4.82 0.50 5.77
N TRP A 86 -4.22 1.69 5.73
CA TRP A 86 -3.92 2.39 4.49
C TRP A 86 -2.91 1.63 3.62
N ALA A 87 -1.77 1.25 4.19
CA ALA A 87 -0.69 0.59 3.48
C ALA A 87 -1.07 -0.81 2.97
N SER A 88 -1.95 -1.52 3.67
CA SER A 88 -2.47 -2.81 3.16
C SER A 88 -3.26 -2.62 1.88
N GLY A 89 -4.07 -1.56 1.76
CA GLY A 89 -4.77 -1.24 0.52
C GLY A 89 -3.80 -0.77 -0.56
N ASN A 90 -3.00 0.23 -0.24
CA ASN A 90 -2.14 0.93 -1.18
C ASN A 90 -1.00 0.05 -1.75
N LEU A 91 -0.50 -0.93 -1.00
CA LEU A 91 0.55 -1.84 -1.43
C LEU A 91 0.06 -3.29 -1.60
N PHE A 92 -0.40 -3.94 -0.52
CA PHE A 92 -0.67 -5.39 -0.56
C PHE A 92 -1.84 -5.76 -1.47
N TRP A 93 -3.01 -5.15 -1.28
CA TRP A 93 -4.18 -5.39 -2.12
C TRP A 93 -4.00 -4.82 -3.52
N ASN A 94 -3.25 -3.74 -3.68
CA ASN A 94 -2.85 -3.26 -4.99
C ASN A 94 -2.00 -4.30 -5.75
N ALA A 95 -1.03 -4.94 -5.07
CA ALA A 95 -0.28 -6.03 -5.69
C ALA A 95 -1.15 -7.23 -6.06
N VAL A 96 -2.14 -7.57 -5.21
CA VAL A 96 -3.15 -8.58 -5.54
C VAL A 96 -3.96 -8.17 -6.77
N PHE A 97 -4.34 -6.90 -6.90
CA PHE A 97 -5.05 -6.39 -8.07
C PHE A 97 -4.25 -6.56 -9.37
N HIS A 98 -2.97 -6.20 -9.40
CA HIS A 98 -2.14 -6.41 -10.60
C HIS A 98 -1.97 -7.89 -10.94
N LEU A 99 -1.78 -8.75 -9.94
CA LEU A 99 -1.70 -10.20 -10.14
C LEU A 99 -3.00 -10.76 -10.72
N VAL A 100 -4.14 -10.41 -10.12
CA VAL A 100 -5.46 -10.88 -10.53
C VAL A 100 -5.79 -10.37 -11.91
N THR A 101 -5.63 -9.07 -12.20
CA THR A 101 -5.92 -8.52 -13.53
C THR A 101 -4.99 -9.09 -14.60
N THR A 102 -3.72 -9.33 -14.29
CA THR A 102 -2.80 -10.02 -15.22
C THR A 102 -3.31 -11.42 -15.55
N ALA A 103 -3.72 -12.19 -14.54
CA ALA A 103 -4.26 -13.53 -14.74
C ALA A 103 -5.59 -13.52 -15.50
N LEU A 104 -6.50 -12.58 -15.18
CA LEU A 104 -7.83 -12.49 -15.79
C LEU A 104 -7.78 -12.07 -17.26
N TYR A 105 -6.92 -11.11 -17.61
CA TYR A 105 -6.84 -10.58 -18.98
C TYR A 105 -5.76 -11.24 -19.83
N GLY A 106 -4.95 -12.14 -19.25
CA GLY A 106 -3.87 -12.84 -19.96
C GLY A 106 -2.80 -11.91 -20.54
N ARG A 107 -2.68 -10.69 -19.98
CA ARG A 107 -1.74 -9.67 -20.42
C ARG A 107 -1.16 -8.92 -19.23
N TYR A 108 0.02 -8.36 -19.43
CA TYR A 108 0.68 -7.54 -18.43
C TYR A 108 -0.22 -6.39 -17.95
N SER A 109 -0.39 -6.28 -16.63
CA SER A 109 -0.95 -5.09 -15.98
C SER A 109 0.19 -4.12 -15.65
N PRO A 110 0.18 -2.88 -16.18
CA PRO A 110 1.16 -1.84 -15.81
C PRO A 110 1.26 -1.70 -14.29
N GLY A 111 2.45 -1.83 -13.70
CA GLY A 111 2.64 -1.87 -12.24
C GLY A 111 2.91 -3.28 -11.67
N LEU A 112 2.74 -4.35 -12.46
CA LEU A 112 2.94 -5.72 -12.01
C LEU A 112 4.37 -6.00 -11.53
N MET A 113 5.40 -5.46 -12.19
CA MET A 113 6.79 -5.79 -11.83
C MET A 113 7.12 -5.29 -10.43
N THR A 114 6.87 -4.02 -10.13
CA THR A 114 7.10 -3.43 -8.81
C THR A 114 6.08 -3.94 -7.79
N ALA A 115 4.86 -4.30 -8.18
CA ALA A 115 3.93 -4.98 -7.29
C ALA A 115 4.51 -6.30 -6.75
N VAL A 116 5.07 -7.13 -7.63
CA VAL A 116 5.66 -8.43 -7.25
C VAL A 116 7.02 -8.26 -6.58
N LEU A 117 7.89 -7.40 -7.11
CA LEU A 117 9.27 -7.27 -6.66
C LEU A 117 9.44 -6.34 -5.45
N LEU A 118 8.52 -5.40 -5.23
CA LEU A 118 8.60 -4.42 -4.13
C LEU A 118 7.41 -4.51 -3.18
N TYR A 119 6.17 -4.37 -3.65
CA TYR A 119 5.01 -4.30 -2.75
C TYR A 119 4.82 -5.57 -1.94
N LEU A 120 4.86 -6.75 -2.57
CA LEU A 120 4.71 -8.01 -1.85
C LEU A 120 5.84 -8.22 -0.82
N PRO A 121 7.13 -8.13 -1.18
CA PRO A 121 8.21 -8.25 -0.21
C PRO A 121 8.13 -7.23 0.93
N VAL A 122 7.88 -5.96 0.64
CA VAL A 122 7.77 -4.91 1.67
C VAL A 122 6.57 -5.18 2.59
N SER A 123 5.41 -5.51 2.03
CA SER A 123 4.20 -5.83 2.80
C SER A 123 4.44 -7.02 3.73
N LEU A 124 5.07 -8.10 3.24
CA LEU A 124 5.38 -9.29 4.04
C LEU A 124 6.43 -9.00 5.12
N LEU A 125 7.45 -8.20 4.83
CA LEU A 125 8.47 -7.80 5.80
C LEU A 125 7.87 -6.96 6.93
N VAL A 126 7.04 -5.99 6.60
CA VAL A 126 6.34 -5.15 7.58
C VAL A 126 5.36 -6.00 8.39
N ALA A 127 4.54 -6.84 7.74
CA ALA A 127 3.59 -7.71 8.41
C ALA A 127 4.28 -8.62 9.43
N ARG A 128 5.39 -9.25 9.01
CA ARG A 128 6.22 -10.08 9.88
C ARG A 128 6.76 -9.30 11.06
N ALA A 129 7.26 -8.08 10.86
CA ALA A 129 7.75 -7.23 11.94
C ALA A 129 6.61 -6.82 12.90
N ALA A 130 5.48 -6.35 12.36
CA ALA A 130 4.31 -5.92 13.13
C ALA A 130 3.79 -7.05 14.04
N LEU A 131 3.69 -8.28 13.52
CA LEU A 131 3.22 -9.44 14.27
C LEU A 131 4.25 -9.95 15.28
N ARG A 132 5.54 -10.04 14.90
CA ARG A 132 6.61 -10.52 15.80
C ARG A 132 6.88 -9.56 16.95
N GLU A 133 6.86 -8.27 16.68
CA GLU A 133 7.07 -7.22 17.69
C GLU A 133 5.77 -6.87 18.43
N ARG A 134 4.65 -7.57 18.12
CA ARG A 134 3.32 -7.35 18.73
C ARG A 134 2.87 -5.90 18.69
N VAL A 135 3.20 -5.20 17.59
CA VAL A 135 2.76 -3.82 17.33
C VAL A 135 1.23 -3.75 17.34
N LEU A 136 0.59 -4.75 16.74
CA LEU A 136 -0.84 -5.01 16.83
C LEU A 136 -1.10 -6.46 17.24
N PRO A 137 -2.18 -6.74 17.99
CA PRO A 137 -2.67 -8.11 18.12
C PRO A 137 -3.16 -8.62 16.75
N LEU A 138 -3.13 -9.95 16.54
CA LEU A 138 -3.47 -10.57 15.26
C LEU A 138 -4.83 -10.13 14.72
N GLY A 139 -5.86 -10.04 15.57
CA GLY A 139 -7.19 -9.59 15.16
C GLY A 139 -7.22 -8.15 14.64
N ALA A 140 -6.47 -7.24 15.27
CA ALA A 140 -6.37 -5.86 14.79
C ALA A 140 -5.53 -5.76 13.52
N PHE A 141 -4.48 -6.58 13.38
CA PHE A 141 -3.71 -6.66 12.14
C PHE A 141 -4.59 -7.16 10.98
N ALA A 142 -5.33 -8.26 11.19
CA ALA A 142 -6.28 -8.79 10.21
C ALA A 142 -7.37 -7.76 9.85
N GLY A 143 -7.91 -7.08 10.86
CA GLY A 143 -8.87 -5.99 10.66
C GLY A 143 -8.31 -4.86 9.79
N ALA A 144 -7.08 -4.42 10.06
CA ALA A 144 -6.39 -3.42 9.24
C ALA A 144 -6.21 -3.90 7.79
N THR A 145 -5.80 -5.16 7.59
CA THR A 145 -5.70 -5.74 6.24
C THR A 145 -7.04 -5.78 5.52
N CYS A 146 -8.14 -6.18 6.20
CA CYS A 146 -9.48 -6.17 5.60
C CYS A 146 -9.94 -4.75 5.24
N ILE A 147 -9.72 -3.76 6.11
CA ILE A 147 -9.99 -2.34 5.81
C ILE A 147 -9.21 -1.92 4.57
N GLY A 148 -7.93 -2.29 4.45
CA GLY A 148 -7.14 -2.04 3.25
C GLY A 148 -7.76 -2.63 1.98
N GLY A 149 -8.36 -3.82 2.07
CA GLY A 149 -9.05 -4.45 0.94
C GLY A 149 -10.28 -3.65 0.51
N VAL A 150 -11.07 -3.18 1.49
CA VAL A 150 -12.21 -2.29 1.23
C VAL A 150 -11.75 -0.97 0.60
N LEU A 151 -10.65 -0.37 1.09
CA LEU A 151 -10.09 0.85 0.50
C LEU A 151 -9.63 0.62 -0.95
N MET A 152 -9.03 -0.54 -1.25
CA MET A 152 -8.66 -0.89 -2.62
C MET A 152 -9.89 -1.02 -3.52
N LEU A 153 -10.97 -1.66 -3.04
CA LEU A 153 -12.23 -1.73 -3.79
C LEU A 153 -12.80 -0.33 -4.06
N LEU A 154 -12.75 0.57 -3.07
CA LEU A 154 -13.17 1.97 -3.28
C LEU A 154 -12.32 2.69 -4.33
N VAL A 155 -11.00 2.45 -4.37
CA VAL A 155 -10.13 3.00 -5.41
C VAL A 155 -10.49 2.43 -6.79
N ILE A 156 -10.83 1.14 -6.88
CA ILE A 156 -11.28 0.51 -8.12
C ILE A 156 -12.59 1.16 -8.58
N GLU A 157 -13.62 1.16 -7.74
CA GLU A 157 -14.95 1.67 -8.08
C GLU A 157 -14.95 3.17 -8.38
N VAL A 158 -14.42 3.98 -7.46
CA VAL A 158 -14.47 5.45 -7.58
C VAL A 158 -13.35 5.97 -8.47
N GLY A 159 -12.14 5.46 -8.29
CA GLY A 159 -10.94 5.96 -8.97
C GLY A 159 -10.78 5.48 -10.41
N LEU A 160 -11.25 4.27 -10.74
CA LEU A 160 -11.16 3.73 -12.11
C LEU A 160 -12.48 3.87 -12.88
N PHE A 161 -13.63 3.67 -12.21
CA PHE A 161 -14.94 3.63 -12.88
C PHE A 161 -15.84 4.86 -12.60
N GLY A 162 -15.58 5.62 -11.52
CA GLY A 162 -16.40 6.77 -11.16
C GLY A 162 -16.37 7.93 -12.16
N MET A 163 -15.41 7.94 -13.09
CA MET A 163 -15.27 8.93 -14.16
C MET A 163 -15.94 8.51 -15.48
N VAL A 164 -16.65 7.37 -15.52
CA VAL A 164 -17.32 6.83 -16.72
C VAL A 164 -18.72 7.44 -16.94
N ASN A 165 -19.19 8.30 -16.04
CA ASN A 165 -20.51 8.96 -16.10
C ASN A 165 -20.47 10.36 -16.70
#